data_AF-A0A2X0I8V2-F1
#
_entry.id   AF-A0A2X0I8V2-F1
#
_cell.length_a   1.000
_cell.length_b   1.000
_cell.length_c   1.000
_cell.angle_alpha   90.00
_cell.angle_beta   90.00
_cell.angle_gamma   90.00
#
_symmetry.space_group_name_H-M   'P 1'
#
loop_
_entity.id
_entity.type
_entity.pdbx_description
1 polymer ?
#
loop_
_entity_poly.entity_id
_entity_poly.type
_entity_poly.pdbx_seq_one_letter_code
_entity_poly.pdbx_strand_id
1 'polypeptide(L)'
;MSIAYLGPPGSFTQAALSGLGVPPDQAVPYPTVRQALDAVRAGDASAAVVPWENSVEGSVTESVDALTSGRDLRIVGETLLRVQFALGIPTGTPDTPGSTPDGAPDGAPAWLGSVRQVLTHPIAHAQCRTWLGANLPRADVVTTASTAQAAKEVGTAATPGAAAIASPNTLRRYGLRIVADDIGDRHDAVTRFVKVTRPAAATDAPPTGVDRTSLVVPLADKMQHLHTVLQEFARSQVPLTAVLSRPGGCGLGTYSFLLECEGHIDDPGVGVVVASLTRHHSAYLLGSYPRADLGRLALSR
;
A
#
# COMPACT_ATOMS: atom_id res chain seq x y z
N MET A 1 10.86 -21.14 0.51
CA MET A 1 11.50 -20.04 1.27
C MET A 1 10.41 -19.07 1.71
N SER A 2 10.62 -18.34 2.81
CA SER A 2 9.67 -17.37 3.34
C SER A 2 9.53 -16.13 2.43
N ILE A 3 8.39 -15.46 2.56
CA ILE A 3 8.06 -14.19 1.92
C ILE A 3 7.73 -13.18 3.03
N ALA A 4 8.53 -12.14 3.14
CA ALA A 4 8.31 -11.07 4.10
C ALA A 4 7.12 -10.19 3.68
N TYR A 5 6.40 -9.61 4.62
CA TYR A 5 5.41 -8.57 4.32
C TYR A 5 5.28 -7.55 5.44
N LEU A 6 4.82 -6.34 5.12
CA LEU A 6 4.48 -5.34 6.14
C LEU A 6 3.27 -5.81 6.96
N GLY A 7 3.56 -6.25 8.19
CA GLY A 7 2.60 -6.73 9.16
C GLY A 7 1.74 -5.61 9.78
N PRO A 8 1.00 -5.92 10.86
CA PRO A 8 0.86 -7.22 11.50
C PRO A 8 -0.10 -8.16 10.72
N PRO A 9 -0.34 -9.40 11.20
CA PRO A 9 -1.39 -10.25 10.65
C PRO A 9 -2.75 -9.53 10.61
N GLY A 10 -3.42 -9.58 9.47
CA GLY A 10 -4.71 -8.96 9.21
C GLY A 10 -4.57 -7.59 8.54
N SER A 11 -3.36 -7.14 8.26
CA SER A 11 -3.12 -5.92 7.46
C SER A 11 -3.62 -6.08 6.03
N PHE A 12 -3.84 -4.95 5.35
CA PHE A 12 -4.11 -4.94 3.91
C PHE A 12 -2.95 -5.57 3.11
N THR A 13 -1.71 -5.42 3.56
CA THR A 13 -0.55 -6.07 2.94
C THR A 13 -0.67 -7.60 3.00
N GLN A 14 -1.17 -8.18 4.10
CA GLN A 14 -1.41 -9.62 4.15
C GLN A 14 -2.50 -10.04 3.17
N ALA A 15 -3.56 -9.24 3.03
CA ALA A 15 -4.64 -9.53 2.08
C ALA A 15 -4.16 -9.45 0.61
N ALA A 16 -3.16 -8.62 0.31
CA ALA A 16 -2.56 -8.49 -1.01
C ALA A 16 -1.69 -9.70 -1.43
N LEU A 17 -1.29 -10.56 -0.49
CA LEU A 17 -0.41 -11.70 -0.77
C LEU A 17 -0.99 -12.68 -1.80
N SER A 18 -2.30 -12.93 -1.73
CA SER A 18 -2.97 -13.87 -2.65
C SER A 18 -2.91 -13.40 -4.11
N GLY A 19 -3.08 -12.09 -4.35
CA GLY A 19 -2.96 -11.49 -5.68
C GLY A 19 -1.56 -11.58 -6.28
N LEU A 20 -0.55 -11.82 -5.45
CA LEU A 20 0.86 -12.01 -5.84
C LEU A 20 1.30 -13.49 -5.81
N GLY A 21 0.33 -14.40 -5.70
CA GLY A 21 0.56 -15.84 -5.65
C GLY A 21 1.38 -16.29 -4.45
N VAL A 22 1.32 -15.55 -3.33
CA VAL A 22 2.07 -15.88 -2.10
C VAL A 22 1.19 -16.72 -1.17
N PRO A 23 1.57 -17.98 -0.89
CA PRO A 23 0.84 -18.85 0.03
C PRO A 23 0.88 -18.33 1.47
N PRO A 24 -0.22 -18.44 2.25
CA PRO A 24 -0.26 -17.95 3.63
C PRO A 24 0.78 -18.59 4.57
N ASP A 25 1.14 -19.85 4.36
CA ASP A 25 2.12 -20.62 5.14
C ASP A 25 3.57 -20.17 4.88
N GLN A 26 3.81 -19.44 3.80
CA GLN A 26 5.13 -18.88 3.47
C GLN A 26 5.27 -17.42 3.91
N ALA A 27 4.18 -16.78 4.36
CA ALA A 27 4.14 -15.36 4.66
C ALA A 27 4.58 -15.04 6.09
N VAL A 28 5.59 -14.18 6.24
CA VAL A 28 6.15 -13.77 7.53
C VAL A 28 5.97 -12.26 7.74
N PRO A 29 5.26 -11.81 8.79
CA PRO A 29 5.08 -10.40 9.07
C PRO A 29 6.36 -9.75 9.61
N TYR A 30 6.66 -8.56 9.11
CA TYR A 30 7.67 -7.65 9.67
C TYR A 30 7.00 -6.34 10.11
N PRO A 31 7.53 -5.68 11.15
CA PRO A 31 6.88 -4.51 11.74
C PRO A 31 7.04 -3.23 10.90
N THR A 32 8.03 -3.17 9.99
CA THR A 32 8.25 -2.01 9.11
C THR A 32 8.57 -2.45 7.69
N VAL A 33 8.37 -1.55 6.72
CA VAL A 33 8.70 -1.80 5.32
C VAL A 33 10.19 -2.04 5.17
N ARG A 34 11.00 -1.22 5.84
CA ARG A 34 12.46 -1.36 5.83
C ARG A 34 12.90 -2.75 6.29
N GLN A 35 12.38 -3.26 7.41
CA GLN A 35 12.76 -4.58 7.90
C GLN A 35 12.32 -5.72 6.97
N ALA A 36 11.15 -5.61 6.34
CA ALA A 36 10.70 -6.59 5.35
C ALA A 36 11.66 -6.65 4.14
N LEU A 37 12.11 -5.49 3.65
CA LEU A 37 13.05 -5.40 2.53
C LEU A 37 14.46 -5.81 2.94
N ASP A 38 14.93 -5.46 4.14
CA ASP A 38 16.24 -5.85 4.65
C ASP A 38 16.36 -7.36 4.82
N ALA A 39 15.28 -8.06 5.20
CA ALA A 39 15.25 -9.52 5.21
C ALA A 39 15.49 -10.13 3.82
N VAL A 40 15.03 -9.50 2.75
CA VAL A 40 15.31 -9.92 1.37
C VAL A 40 16.76 -9.67 1.00
N ARG A 41 17.31 -8.51 1.38
CA ARG A 41 18.72 -8.16 1.17
C ARG A 41 19.66 -9.16 1.84
N ALA A 42 19.38 -9.49 3.10
CA ALA A 42 20.14 -10.46 3.89
C ALA A 42 19.99 -11.91 3.40
N GLY A 43 18.91 -12.21 2.65
CA GLY A 43 18.59 -13.56 2.20
C GLY A 43 17.78 -14.38 3.21
N ASP A 44 17.32 -13.76 4.31
CA ASP A 44 16.43 -14.35 5.30
C ASP A 44 15.02 -14.58 4.74
N ALA A 45 14.62 -13.79 3.73
CA ALA A 45 13.41 -13.97 2.96
C ALA A 45 13.73 -14.00 1.46
N SER A 46 12.96 -14.78 0.70
CA SER A 46 13.13 -14.87 -0.76
C SER A 46 12.50 -13.70 -1.53
N ALA A 47 11.46 -13.09 -0.95
CA ALA A 47 10.82 -11.90 -1.47
C ALA A 47 10.16 -11.11 -0.33
N ALA A 48 9.73 -9.88 -0.62
CA ALA A 48 8.92 -9.05 0.25
C ALA A 48 7.70 -8.52 -0.49
N VAL A 49 6.56 -8.38 0.21
CA VAL A 49 5.38 -7.66 -0.28
C VAL A 49 5.18 -6.40 0.53
N VAL A 50 5.17 -5.27 -0.15
CA VAL A 50 5.07 -3.94 0.47
C VAL A 50 4.05 -3.08 -0.27
N PRO A 51 3.33 -2.17 0.43
CA PRO A 51 2.45 -1.21 -0.23
C PRO A 51 3.29 -0.23 -1.05
N TRP A 52 2.81 0.18 -2.21
CA TRP A 52 3.57 1.02 -3.16
C TRP A 52 2.87 2.36 -3.41
N GLU A 53 1.55 2.34 -3.60
CA GLU A 53 0.76 3.53 -3.87
C GLU A 53 -0.68 3.35 -3.40
N ASN A 54 -1.28 4.43 -2.88
CA ASN A 54 -2.68 4.51 -2.50
C ASN A 54 -3.41 5.54 -3.40
N SER A 55 -4.61 5.24 -3.86
CA SER A 55 -5.38 6.11 -4.76
C SER A 55 -5.90 7.41 -4.10
N VAL A 56 -5.80 7.51 -2.77
CA VAL A 56 -6.24 8.67 -1.98
C VAL A 56 -5.05 9.51 -1.53
N GLU A 57 -3.97 8.88 -1.07
CA GLU A 57 -2.81 9.59 -0.49
C GLU A 57 -1.58 9.63 -1.40
N GLY A 58 -1.61 8.93 -2.53
CA GLY A 58 -0.48 8.81 -3.46
C GLY A 58 0.54 7.76 -3.01
N SER A 59 1.80 7.95 -3.40
CA SER A 59 2.87 6.97 -3.18
C SER A 59 3.18 6.72 -1.71
N VAL A 60 3.43 5.46 -1.36
CA VAL A 60 3.87 5.09 -0.01
C VAL A 60 5.35 5.40 0.14
N THR A 61 5.61 6.57 0.73
CA THR A 61 6.93 7.19 0.82
C THR A 61 7.99 6.25 1.41
N GLU A 62 7.69 5.56 2.51
CA GLU A 62 8.64 4.63 3.16
C GLU A 62 9.08 3.51 2.21
N SER A 63 8.13 2.93 1.45
CA SER A 63 8.42 1.88 0.47
C SER A 63 9.26 2.39 -0.68
N VAL A 64 8.88 3.52 -1.27
CA VAL A 64 9.64 4.13 -2.36
C VAL A 64 11.06 4.46 -1.91
N ASP A 65 11.24 5.07 -0.74
CA ASP A 65 12.58 5.38 -0.22
C ASP A 65 13.40 4.13 0.06
N ALA A 66 12.80 3.12 0.69
CA ALA A 66 13.51 1.90 1.05
C ALA A 66 13.91 1.08 -0.20
N LEU A 67 13.10 1.08 -1.25
CA LEU A 67 13.40 0.40 -2.53
C LEU A 67 14.38 1.17 -3.42
N THR A 68 14.35 2.50 -3.40
CA THR A 68 15.26 3.35 -4.19
C THR A 68 16.59 3.61 -3.49
N SER A 69 16.70 3.24 -2.21
CA SER A 69 17.95 3.23 -1.46
C SER A 69 18.74 1.95 -1.75
N GLY A 70 19.46 1.94 -2.88
CA GLY A 70 20.30 0.82 -3.30
C GLY A 70 19.97 0.30 -4.70
N ARG A 71 20.61 -0.81 -5.10
CA ARG A 71 20.40 -1.50 -6.39
C ARG A 71 20.19 -3.01 -6.23
N ASP A 72 19.94 -3.42 -5.00
CA ASP A 72 19.94 -4.79 -4.50
C ASP A 72 18.54 -5.43 -4.48
N LEU A 73 17.53 -4.72 -4.98
CA LEU A 73 16.15 -5.14 -5.02
C LEU A 73 15.53 -4.91 -6.40
N ARG A 74 14.58 -5.77 -6.77
CA ARG A 74 13.79 -5.68 -7.99
C ARG A 74 12.32 -5.95 -7.71
N ILE A 75 11.43 -5.17 -8.32
CA ILE A 75 10.00 -5.44 -8.37
C ILE A 75 9.76 -6.52 -9.45
N VAL A 76 9.07 -7.59 -9.07
CA VAL A 76 8.78 -8.74 -9.94
C VAL A 76 7.28 -8.97 -10.15
N GLY A 77 6.44 -8.11 -9.58
CA GLY A 77 5.00 -8.20 -9.71
C GLY A 77 4.29 -7.15 -8.88
N GLU A 78 3.05 -6.86 -9.26
CA GLU A 78 2.17 -5.98 -8.53
C GLU A 78 0.76 -6.57 -8.40
N THR A 79 0.00 -6.07 -7.43
CA THR A 79 -1.42 -6.34 -7.30
C THR A 79 -2.15 -5.09 -6.81
N LEU A 80 -3.42 -4.97 -7.17
CA LEU A 80 -4.32 -3.95 -6.66
C LEU A 80 -5.26 -4.57 -5.63
N LEU A 81 -5.43 -3.91 -4.50
CA LEU A 81 -6.38 -4.31 -3.45
C LEU A 81 -7.33 -3.15 -3.17
N ARG A 82 -8.64 -3.42 -3.25
CA ARG A 82 -9.67 -2.46 -2.81
C ARG A 82 -9.56 -2.28 -1.29
N VAL A 83 -9.52 -1.02 -0.86
CA VAL A 83 -9.48 -0.66 0.56
C VAL A 83 -10.91 -0.36 1.00
N GLN A 84 -11.42 -1.18 1.92
CA GLN A 84 -12.71 -1.00 2.55
C GLN A 84 -12.52 -0.94 4.05
N PHE A 85 -13.16 0.04 4.69
CA PHE A 85 -13.17 0.20 6.13
C PHE A 85 -14.54 -0.14 6.70
N ALA A 86 -14.53 -0.81 7.85
CA ALA A 86 -15.70 -1.11 8.64
C ALA A 86 -15.42 -0.74 10.10
N LEU A 87 -16.49 -0.49 10.86
CA LEU A 87 -16.44 -0.30 12.31
C LEU A 87 -16.78 -1.62 12.99
N GLY A 88 -15.90 -2.08 13.88
CA GLY A 88 -16.11 -3.26 14.71
C GLY A 88 -16.06 -2.95 16.19
N ILE A 89 -16.90 -3.64 16.96
CA ILE A 89 -16.94 -3.59 18.43
C ILE A 89 -16.78 -5.00 19.01
N PRO A 90 -16.37 -5.15 20.28
CA PRO A 90 -16.35 -6.45 20.94
C PRO A 90 -17.71 -7.15 20.86
N THR A 91 -17.72 -8.47 20.68
CA THR A 91 -18.96 -9.27 20.58
C THR A 91 -19.83 -9.20 21.83
N GLY A 92 -19.21 -9.01 23.00
CA GLY A 92 -19.90 -8.83 24.28
C GLY A 92 -20.37 -7.41 24.57
N THR A 93 -20.20 -6.45 23.65
CA THR A 93 -20.69 -5.08 23.85
C THR A 93 -22.22 -5.10 23.92
N PRO A 94 -22.83 -4.66 25.05
CA PRO A 94 -24.27 -4.69 25.21
C PRO A 94 -24.98 -3.87 24.14
N ASP A 95 -26.04 -4.44 23.57
CA ASP A 95 -27.02 -3.72 22.76
C ASP A 95 -28.05 -3.00 23.66
N THR A 96 -27.73 -2.77 24.94
CA THR A 96 -28.53 -1.87 25.78
C THR A 96 -28.26 -0.43 25.34
N PRO A 97 -29.30 0.42 25.23
CA PRO A 97 -29.11 1.83 24.94
C PRO A 97 -28.29 2.45 26.07
N GLY A 98 -26.99 2.62 25.87
CA GLY A 98 -26.28 3.70 26.52
C GLY A 98 -26.97 5.01 26.11
N SER A 99 -26.93 6.04 26.96
CA SER A 99 -27.55 7.34 26.70
C SER A 99 -27.43 7.70 25.21
N THR A 100 -28.56 7.58 24.50
CA THR A 100 -28.62 7.90 23.08
C THR A 100 -28.10 9.33 22.95
N PRO A 101 -27.14 9.60 22.05
CA PRO A 101 -26.69 10.97 21.86
C PRO A 101 -27.91 11.87 21.64
N ASP A 102 -28.01 12.99 22.38
CA ASP A 102 -29.06 13.98 22.11
C ASP A 102 -29.00 14.38 20.62
N GLY A 103 -30.09 14.14 19.88
CA GLY A 103 -30.17 14.34 18.43
C GLY A 103 -29.89 13.10 17.57
N ALA A 104 -29.70 11.92 18.16
CA ALA A 104 -29.67 10.67 17.40
C ALA A 104 -31.05 10.41 16.75
N PRO A 105 -31.10 9.98 15.48
CA PRO A 105 -32.36 9.69 14.81
C PRO A 105 -33.14 8.57 15.54
N ASP A 106 -34.47 8.69 15.56
CA ASP A 106 -35.34 7.66 16.12
C ASP A 106 -35.04 6.30 15.46
N GLY A 107 -34.72 5.29 16.27
CA GLY A 107 -34.32 3.95 15.80
C GLY A 107 -32.80 3.74 15.63
N ALA A 108 -31.96 4.68 16.09
CA ALA A 108 -30.52 4.47 16.11
C ALA A 108 -30.13 3.20 16.89
N PRO A 109 -29.16 2.42 16.40
CA PRO A 109 -28.81 1.15 17.03
C PRO A 109 -28.12 1.38 18.38
N ALA A 110 -28.48 0.57 19.37
CA ALA A 110 -28.09 0.77 20.76
C ALA A 110 -26.57 0.81 21.02
N TRP A 111 -25.77 0.12 20.18
CA TRP A 111 -24.31 0.14 20.27
C TRP A 111 -23.72 1.54 20.08
N LEU A 112 -24.40 2.44 19.35
CA LEU A 112 -23.91 3.78 19.02
C LEU A 112 -23.64 4.60 20.29
N GLY A 113 -24.51 4.49 21.29
CA GLY A 113 -24.37 5.16 22.59
C GLY A 113 -23.29 4.55 23.49
N SER A 114 -22.82 3.34 23.19
CA SER A 114 -21.81 2.61 23.97
C SER A 114 -20.38 2.90 23.51
N VAL A 115 -20.17 3.37 22.28
CA VAL A 115 -18.84 3.70 21.77
C VAL A 115 -18.37 5.03 22.36
N ARG A 116 -17.18 5.02 22.97
CA ARG A 116 -16.51 6.19 23.54
C ARG A 116 -15.16 6.45 22.90
N GLN A 117 -14.54 5.40 22.36
CA GLN A 117 -13.22 5.47 21.77
C GLN A 117 -13.17 4.67 20.47
N VAL A 118 -12.55 5.22 19.43
CA VAL A 118 -12.33 4.55 18.15
C VAL A 118 -10.84 4.44 17.89
N LEU A 119 -10.32 3.22 17.79
CA LEU A 119 -8.93 2.94 17.49
C LEU A 119 -8.76 2.69 15.99
N THR A 120 -7.80 3.35 15.36
CA THR A 120 -7.43 3.06 13.97
C THR A 120 -6.08 3.66 13.58
N HIS A 121 -5.67 3.50 12.32
CA HIS A 121 -4.49 4.15 11.77
C HIS A 121 -4.81 5.60 11.33
N PRO A 122 -3.90 6.59 11.45
CA PRO A 122 -4.15 7.98 11.03
C PRO A 122 -4.73 8.13 9.62
N ILE A 123 -4.22 7.35 8.66
CA ILE A 123 -4.70 7.31 7.27
C ILE A 123 -6.16 6.84 7.20
N ALA A 124 -6.49 5.76 7.91
CA ALA A 124 -7.85 5.22 7.94
C ALA A 124 -8.81 6.18 8.64
N HIS A 125 -8.36 6.84 9.72
CA HIS A 125 -9.13 7.90 10.37
C HIS A 125 -9.46 9.02 9.38
N ALA A 126 -8.45 9.55 8.68
CA ALA A 126 -8.64 10.62 7.71
C ALA A 126 -9.64 10.27 6.60
N GLN A 127 -9.69 8.99 6.19
CA GLN A 127 -10.61 8.46 5.18
C GLN A 127 -11.99 8.07 5.72
N CYS A 128 -12.26 8.17 7.03
CA CYS A 128 -13.57 7.86 7.61
C CYS A 128 -14.15 9.05 8.40
N ARG A 129 -13.59 10.26 8.22
CA ARG A 129 -13.92 11.44 9.03
C ARG A 129 -15.37 11.86 8.86
N THR A 130 -15.91 11.78 7.65
CA THR A 130 -17.29 12.21 7.38
C THR A 130 -18.28 11.31 8.11
N TRP A 131 -18.08 9.99 8.01
CA TRP A 131 -18.92 9.02 8.70
C TRP A 131 -18.78 9.14 10.22
N LEU A 132 -17.56 9.29 10.73
CA LEU A 132 -17.32 9.47 12.17
C LEU A 132 -17.96 10.75 12.72
N GLY A 133 -17.86 11.87 12.01
CA GLY A 133 -18.48 13.13 12.42
C GLY A 133 -20.01 13.06 12.45
N ALA A 134 -20.62 12.30 11.54
CA ALA A 134 -22.07 12.13 11.48
C ALA A 134 -22.62 11.15 12.54
N ASN A 135 -21.90 10.05 12.81
CA ASN A 135 -22.42 8.93 13.61
C ASN A 135 -21.84 8.88 15.03
N LEU A 136 -20.58 9.28 15.21
CA LEU A 136 -19.85 9.19 16.48
C LEU A 136 -19.17 10.54 16.85
N PRO A 137 -19.89 11.67 16.88
CA PRO A 137 -19.30 12.99 17.09
C PRO A 137 -18.64 13.19 18.46
N ARG A 138 -18.95 12.32 19.44
CA ARG A 138 -18.44 12.38 20.82
C ARG A 138 -17.37 11.31 21.11
N ALA A 139 -17.00 10.49 20.13
CA ALA A 139 -16.01 9.43 20.35
C ALA A 139 -14.59 9.97 20.14
N ASP A 140 -13.69 9.65 21.06
CA ASP A 140 -12.28 9.99 20.95
C ASP A 140 -11.58 9.03 19.98
N VAL A 141 -10.89 9.58 18.97
CA VAL A 141 -10.13 8.75 18.03
C VAL A 141 -8.70 8.58 18.54
N VAL A 142 -8.32 7.34 18.82
CA VAL A 142 -6.96 6.97 19.23
C VAL A 142 -6.22 6.35 18.05
N THR A 143 -5.05 6.92 17.74
CA THR A 143 -4.22 6.46 16.65
C THR A 143 -3.34 5.28 17.06
N THR A 144 -3.20 4.33 16.15
CA THR A 144 -2.37 3.12 16.32
C THR A 144 -1.44 2.96 15.12
N ALA A 145 -0.45 2.08 15.23
CA ALA A 145 0.52 1.82 14.17
C ALA A 145 -0.08 1.16 12.91
N SER A 146 -1.25 0.52 13.01
CA SER A 146 -1.97 -0.02 11.86
C SER A 146 -3.42 -0.31 12.21
N THR A 147 -4.30 -0.40 11.20
CA THR A 147 -5.70 -0.79 11.40
C THR A 147 -5.84 -2.20 12.00
N ALA A 148 -4.92 -3.10 11.65
CA ALA A 148 -4.89 -4.44 12.23
C ALA A 148 -4.41 -4.45 13.69
N GLN A 149 -3.51 -3.55 14.06
CA GLN A 149 -3.13 -3.35 15.46
C GLN A 149 -4.30 -2.81 16.28
N ALA A 150 -5.04 -1.82 15.76
CA ALA A 150 -6.27 -1.33 16.40
C ALA A 150 -7.30 -2.45 16.64
N ALA A 151 -7.59 -3.25 15.61
CA ALA A 151 -8.53 -4.36 15.73
C ALA A 151 -8.05 -5.41 16.75
N LYS A 152 -6.74 -5.71 16.78
CA LYS A 152 -6.15 -6.61 17.77
C LYS A 152 -6.28 -6.06 19.18
N GLU A 153 -5.98 -4.78 19.38
CA GLU A 153 -6.09 -4.13 20.69
C GLU A 153 -7.53 -4.16 21.20
N VAL A 154 -8.51 -3.77 20.40
CA VAL A 154 -9.93 -3.81 20.80
C VAL A 154 -10.43 -5.24 21.00
N GLY A 155 -9.95 -6.21 20.21
CA GLY A 155 -10.34 -7.62 20.34
C GLY A 155 -9.73 -8.32 21.56
N THR A 156 -8.60 -7.83 22.07
CA THR A 156 -7.88 -8.45 23.19
C THR A 156 -8.02 -7.69 24.50
N ALA A 157 -8.03 -6.37 24.45
CA ALA A 157 -8.31 -5.51 25.59
C ALA A 157 -9.82 -5.39 25.74
N ALA A 158 -10.36 -5.88 26.85
CA ALA A 158 -11.77 -5.72 27.20
C ALA A 158 -12.10 -4.27 27.63
N THR A 159 -11.56 -3.27 26.94
CA THR A 159 -11.77 -1.86 27.23
C THR A 159 -13.23 -1.50 26.91
N PRO A 160 -14.04 -1.15 27.92
CA PRO A 160 -15.43 -0.81 27.68
C PRO A 160 -15.56 0.40 26.75
N GLY A 161 -16.43 0.31 25.76
CA GLY A 161 -16.70 1.39 24.80
C GLY A 161 -15.61 1.62 23.75
N ALA A 162 -14.64 0.73 23.62
CA ALA A 162 -13.69 0.75 22.52
C ALA A 162 -14.27 0.11 21.25
N ALA A 163 -14.04 0.76 20.11
CA ALA A 163 -14.33 0.26 18.78
C ALA A 163 -13.07 0.36 17.91
N ALA A 164 -12.98 -0.44 16.85
CA ALA A 164 -11.87 -0.37 15.89
C ALA A 164 -12.38 -0.11 14.48
N ILE A 165 -11.64 0.70 13.72
CA ILE A 165 -11.81 0.80 12.27
C ILE A 165 -10.71 0.01 11.58
N ALA A 166 -11.10 -1.02 10.83
CA ALA A 166 -10.20 -1.85 10.05
C ALA A 166 -10.93 -2.50 8.87
N SER A 167 -10.24 -3.35 8.10
CA SER A 167 -10.92 -4.11 7.04
C SER A 167 -11.91 -5.11 7.67
N PRO A 168 -13.02 -5.45 7.00
CA PRO A 168 -13.97 -6.45 7.48
C PRO A 168 -13.30 -7.78 7.87
N ASN A 169 -12.32 -8.24 7.10
CA ASN A 169 -11.58 -9.47 7.37
C ASN A 169 -10.72 -9.36 8.64
N THR A 170 -10.11 -8.19 8.86
CA THR A 170 -9.32 -7.89 10.05
C THR A 170 -10.18 -7.91 11.31
N LEU A 171 -11.35 -7.27 11.26
CA LEU A 171 -12.29 -7.23 12.39
C LEU A 171 -12.75 -8.65 12.77
N ARG A 172 -13.15 -9.46 11.78
CA ARG A 172 -13.53 -10.87 12.01
C ARG A 172 -12.39 -11.69 12.60
N ARG A 173 -11.17 -11.51 12.11
CA ARG A 173 -9.98 -12.22 12.64
C ARG A 173 -9.77 -11.98 14.13
N TYR A 174 -10.00 -10.76 14.60
CA TYR A 174 -9.81 -10.39 16.00
C TYR A 174 -11.09 -10.49 16.83
N GLY A 175 -12.10 -11.23 16.34
CA GLY A 175 -13.32 -11.51 17.10
C GLY A 175 -14.23 -10.31 17.30
N LEU A 176 -14.11 -9.26 16.48
CA LEU A 176 -14.96 -8.08 16.54
C LEU A 176 -16.21 -8.26 15.70
N ARG A 177 -17.35 -7.85 16.25
CA ARG A 177 -18.63 -7.75 15.55
C ARG A 177 -18.66 -6.48 14.71
N ILE A 178 -18.84 -6.64 13.41
CA ILE A 178 -19.01 -5.51 12.48
C ILE A 178 -20.38 -4.89 12.72
N VAL A 179 -20.43 -3.58 12.96
CA VAL A 179 -21.66 -2.82 13.21
C VAL A 179 -21.97 -1.78 12.14
N ALA A 180 -20.95 -1.37 11.40
CA ALA A 180 -21.10 -0.55 10.20
C ALA A 180 -20.05 -1.01 9.18
N ASP A 181 -20.47 -1.15 7.93
CA ASP A 181 -19.60 -1.56 6.82
C ASP A 181 -19.49 -0.42 5.79
N ASP A 182 -18.42 -0.45 5.00
CA ASP A 182 -18.12 0.52 3.94
C ASP A 182 -18.21 1.99 4.41
N ILE A 183 -17.62 2.28 5.58
CA ILE A 183 -17.67 3.61 6.22
C ILE A 183 -16.64 4.61 5.68
N GLY A 184 -15.89 4.22 4.64
CA GLY A 184 -14.89 5.07 4.02
C GLY A 184 -15.53 6.17 3.18
N ASP A 185 -14.96 7.37 3.22
CA ASP A 185 -15.39 8.54 2.45
C ASP A 185 -15.27 8.31 0.93
N ARG A 186 -14.44 7.34 0.51
CA ARG A 186 -14.22 6.94 -0.89
C ARG A 186 -14.35 5.43 -1.09
N HIS A 187 -15.40 5.01 -1.78
CA HIS A 187 -15.68 3.59 -2.07
C HIS A 187 -14.78 2.97 -3.16
N ASP A 188 -14.13 3.83 -3.96
CA ASP A 188 -13.22 3.49 -5.05
C ASP A 188 -11.75 3.44 -4.60
N ALA A 189 -11.49 3.51 -3.29
CA ALA A 189 -10.13 3.48 -2.74
C ALA A 189 -9.42 2.15 -3.05
N VAL A 190 -8.25 2.25 -3.66
CA VAL A 190 -7.40 1.11 -4.04
C VAL A 190 -5.98 1.37 -3.59
N THR A 191 -5.30 0.33 -3.12
CA THR A 191 -3.86 0.34 -2.85
C THR A 191 -3.16 -0.65 -3.77
N ARG A 192 -2.10 -0.17 -4.42
CA ARG A 192 -1.14 -0.96 -5.21
C ARG A 192 -0.07 -1.51 -4.28
N PHE A 193 0.19 -2.80 -4.37
CA PHE A 193 1.24 -3.51 -3.64
C PHE A 193 2.22 -4.12 -4.64
N VAL A 194 3.49 -4.18 -4.26
CA VAL A 194 4.55 -4.74 -5.09
C VAL A 194 5.23 -5.91 -4.40
N LYS A 195 5.60 -6.93 -5.19
CA LYS A 195 6.45 -8.04 -4.78
C LYS A 195 7.89 -7.75 -5.19
N VAL A 196 8.81 -7.89 -4.25
CA VAL A 196 10.20 -7.47 -4.40
C VAL A 196 11.14 -8.64 -4.11
N THR A 197 12.15 -8.87 -4.94
CA THR A 197 13.19 -9.88 -4.76
C THR A 197 14.58 -9.26 -4.88
N ARG A 198 15.64 -10.03 -4.56
CA ARG A 198 16.98 -9.68 -5.03
C ARG A 198 17.07 -9.84 -6.55
N PRO A 199 17.91 -9.05 -7.25
CA PRO A 199 18.24 -9.29 -8.65
C PRO A 199 18.85 -10.70 -8.82
N ALA A 200 18.30 -11.51 -9.72
CA ALA A 200 18.92 -12.74 -10.19
C ALA A 200 19.03 -12.70 -11.73
N ALA A 201 19.91 -13.52 -12.31
CA ALA A 201 20.13 -13.54 -13.76
C ALA A 201 18.88 -13.94 -14.58
N ALA A 202 17.83 -14.47 -13.93
CA ALA A 202 16.58 -14.94 -14.54
C ALA A 202 15.32 -14.34 -13.88
N THR A 203 15.42 -13.18 -13.20
CA THR A 203 14.27 -12.55 -12.52
C THR A 203 13.40 -11.67 -13.41
N ASP A 204 13.79 -11.38 -14.64
CA ASP A 204 12.92 -10.66 -15.55
C ASP A 204 11.88 -11.66 -16.06
N ALA A 205 10.63 -11.48 -15.62
CA ALA A 205 9.51 -12.25 -16.14
C ALA A 205 9.45 -12.04 -17.66
N PRO A 206 9.05 -13.05 -18.45
CA PRO A 206 8.85 -12.83 -19.88
C PRO A 206 7.77 -11.74 -20.08
N PRO A 207 7.88 -10.94 -21.15
CA PRO A 207 6.88 -9.91 -21.46
C PRO A 207 5.50 -10.53 -21.57
N THR A 208 4.53 -9.94 -20.88
CA THR A 208 3.12 -10.35 -20.92
C THR A 208 2.31 -9.53 -21.94
N GLY A 209 2.89 -8.44 -22.44
CA GLY A 209 2.26 -7.48 -23.35
C GLY A 209 1.45 -6.41 -22.62
N VAL A 210 1.25 -6.55 -21.31
CA VAL A 210 0.64 -5.53 -20.44
C VAL A 210 1.52 -5.40 -19.19
N ASP A 211 2.72 -4.88 -19.41
CA ASP A 211 3.77 -4.78 -18.41
C ASP A 211 3.99 -3.34 -17.95
N ARG A 212 4.63 -3.20 -16.79
CA ARG A 212 5.13 -1.94 -16.25
C ARG A 212 6.62 -2.07 -16.03
N THR A 213 7.34 -1.01 -16.38
CA THR A 213 8.76 -0.89 -16.12
C THR A 213 8.99 0.27 -15.17
N SER A 214 9.63 0.01 -14.03
CA SER A 214 10.01 1.01 -13.03
C SER A 214 11.52 1.19 -13.06
N LEU A 215 12.00 2.43 -13.05
CA LEU A 215 13.43 2.76 -13.08
C LEU A 215 13.72 3.95 -12.16
N VAL A 216 14.94 3.99 -11.65
CA VAL A 216 15.43 5.11 -10.85
C VAL A 216 16.49 5.85 -11.63
N VAL A 217 16.33 7.17 -11.74
CA VAL A 217 17.23 8.08 -12.45
C VAL A 217 17.83 9.07 -11.44
N PRO A 218 19.07 8.84 -10.98
CA PRO A 218 19.77 9.80 -10.13
C PRO A 218 20.09 11.08 -10.92
N LEU A 219 19.55 12.21 -10.49
CA LEU A 219 19.89 13.53 -11.00
C LEU A 219 20.55 14.31 -9.86
N ALA A 220 21.82 13.99 -9.59
CA ALA A 220 22.65 14.76 -8.67
C ALA A 220 22.73 16.21 -9.17
N ASP A 221 22.19 17.16 -8.39
CA ASP A 221 22.13 18.63 -8.56
C ASP A 221 21.66 19.22 -9.92
N LYS A 222 21.36 18.38 -10.91
CA LYS A 222 20.98 18.79 -12.28
C LYS A 222 19.49 18.59 -12.53
N MET A 223 18.65 19.24 -11.73
CA MET A 223 17.19 19.20 -11.88
C MET A 223 16.73 19.56 -13.29
N GLN A 224 17.42 20.50 -13.93
CA GLN A 224 17.14 20.87 -15.31
C GLN A 224 17.23 19.69 -16.27
N HIS A 225 18.01 18.63 -16.00
CA HIS A 225 18.10 17.46 -16.89
C HIS A 225 16.85 16.57 -16.86
N LEU A 226 15.86 16.83 -15.99
CA LEU A 226 14.61 16.07 -16.05
C LEU A 226 13.93 16.17 -17.43
N HIS A 227 14.03 17.33 -18.10
CA HIS A 227 13.46 17.46 -19.44
C HIS A 227 14.11 16.52 -20.46
N THR A 228 15.43 16.30 -20.39
CA THR A 228 16.12 15.38 -21.32
C THR A 228 15.69 13.95 -21.04
N VAL A 229 15.52 13.58 -19.78
CA VAL A 229 15.02 12.26 -19.37
C VAL A 229 13.61 12.03 -19.92
N LEU A 230 12.69 12.99 -19.76
CA LEU A 230 11.32 12.89 -20.27
C LEU A 230 11.27 12.88 -21.81
N GLN A 231 12.18 13.58 -22.48
CA GLN A 231 12.28 13.57 -23.94
C GLN A 231 12.63 12.20 -24.52
N GLU A 232 13.42 11.38 -23.81
CA GLU A 232 13.75 10.02 -24.26
C GLU A 232 12.50 9.14 -24.34
N PHE A 233 11.61 9.23 -23.36
CA PHE A 233 10.31 8.53 -23.36
C PHE A 233 9.42 9.04 -24.50
N ALA A 234 9.32 10.36 -24.68
CA ALA A 234 8.49 10.95 -25.71
C ALA A 234 8.94 10.56 -27.13
N ARG A 235 10.26 10.58 -27.39
CA ARG A 235 10.84 10.18 -28.70
C ARG A 235 10.61 8.71 -29.02
N SER A 236 10.63 7.85 -28.01
CA SER A 236 10.41 6.41 -28.15
C SER A 236 8.93 6.02 -28.05
N GLN A 237 8.04 7.01 -27.91
CA GLN A 237 6.59 6.83 -27.75
C GLN A 237 6.21 5.89 -26.59
N VAL A 238 7.01 5.89 -25.52
CA VAL A 238 6.79 5.07 -24.33
C VAL A 238 5.97 5.89 -23.30
N PRO A 239 4.72 5.51 -22.98
CA PRO A 239 3.89 6.25 -22.04
C PRO A 239 4.43 6.15 -20.61
N LEU A 240 4.60 7.30 -19.95
CA LEU A 240 4.91 7.37 -18.52
C LEU A 240 3.63 7.28 -17.69
N THR A 241 3.65 6.46 -16.65
CA THR A 241 2.56 6.32 -15.67
C THR A 241 2.86 7.00 -14.35
N ALA A 242 4.14 7.22 -14.02
CA ALA A 242 4.53 7.95 -12.81
C ALA A 242 5.88 8.66 -12.97
N VAL A 243 6.00 9.83 -12.33
CA VAL A 243 7.24 10.60 -12.18
C VAL A 243 7.30 11.12 -10.75
N LEU A 244 8.20 10.57 -9.94
CA LEU A 244 8.27 10.84 -8.50
C LEU A 244 9.68 11.28 -8.12
N SER A 245 9.82 12.50 -7.59
CA SER A 245 11.09 12.99 -7.05
C SER A 245 11.30 12.49 -5.63
N ARG A 246 12.50 11.98 -5.35
CA ARG A 246 12.94 11.52 -4.02
C ARG A 246 14.28 12.14 -3.67
N PRO A 247 14.56 12.40 -2.38
CA PRO A 247 15.89 12.84 -1.96
C PRO A 247 16.92 11.75 -2.24
N GLY A 248 18.08 12.12 -2.80
CA GLY A 248 19.13 11.17 -3.19
C GLY A 248 19.96 10.59 -2.04
N GLY A 249 19.69 10.99 -0.80
CA GLY A 249 20.36 10.49 0.41
C GLY A 249 21.76 11.06 0.68
N CYS A 250 22.43 11.67 -0.30
CA CYS A 250 23.81 12.20 -0.20
C CYS A 250 23.84 13.73 -0.04
N GLY A 251 23.15 14.25 0.99
CA GLY A 251 23.10 15.69 1.26
C GLY A 251 22.03 16.45 0.47
N LEU A 252 21.77 17.70 0.90
CA LEU A 252 20.77 18.59 0.31
C LEU A 252 21.11 18.90 -1.17
N GLY A 253 20.11 18.90 -2.03
CA GLY A 253 20.26 19.22 -3.46
C GLY A 253 20.50 18.01 -4.37
N THR A 254 20.69 16.81 -3.82
CA THR A 254 20.72 15.56 -4.60
C THR A 254 19.34 14.93 -4.66
N TYR A 255 18.91 14.54 -5.86
CA TYR A 255 17.59 13.93 -6.06
C TYR A 255 17.69 12.72 -6.98
N SER A 256 16.80 11.76 -6.75
CA SER A 256 16.56 10.66 -7.67
C SER A 256 15.11 10.70 -8.11
N PHE A 257 14.86 10.36 -9.36
CA PHE A 257 13.52 10.25 -9.91
C PHE A 257 13.17 8.78 -10.06
N LEU A 258 12.10 8.35 -9.41
CA LEU A 258 11.43 7.10 -9.73
C LEU A 258 10.49 7.39 -10.91
N LEU A 259 10.73 6.71 -12.02
CA LEU A 259 9.89 6.76 -13.21
C LEU A 259 9.24 5.41 -13.41
N GLU A 260 7.98 5.41 -13.80
CA GLU A 260 7.28 4.20 -14.23
C GLU A 260 6.70 4.43 -15.62
N CYS A 261 6.83 3.45 -16.50
CA CYS A 261 6.27 3.47 -17.84
C CYS A 261 5.54 2.18 -18.19
N GLU A 262 4.68 2.27 -19.21
CA GLU A 262 4.04 1.12 -19.81
C GLU A 262 5.02 0.38 -20.73
N GLY A 263 5.01 -0.94 -20.66
CA GLY A 263 5.85 -1.84 -21.45
C GLY A 263 6.91 -2.58 -20.63
N HIS A 264 7.49 -3.60 -21.26
CA HIS A 264 8.52 -4.47 -20.71
C HIS A 264 9.93 -4.03 -21.16
N ILE A 265 10.99 -4.38 -20.42
CA ILE A 265 12.37 -4.05 -20.80
C ILE A 265 12.77 -4.63 -22.17
N ASP A 266 12.14 -5.75 -22.55
CA ASP A 266 12.35 -6.42 -23.84
C ASP A 266 11.58 -5.75 -24.99
N ASP A 267 10.67 -4.82 -24.71
CA ASP A 267 9.99 -4.06 -25.76
C ASP A 267 11.00 -3.09 -26.40
N PRO A 268 11.09 -3.02 -27.75
CA PRO A 268 12.11 -2.22 -28.42
C PRO A 268 12.15 -0.75 -27.98
N GLY A 269 10.99 -0.12 -27.76
CA GLY A 269 10.90 1.26 -27.30
C GLY A 269 11.43 1.45 -25.88
N VAL A 270 11.02 0.59 -24.95
CA VAL A 270 11.45 0.65 -23.54
C VAL A 270 12.92 0.31 -23.41
N GLY A 271 13.40 -0.74 -24.10
CA GLY A 271 14.80 -1.14 -24.10
C GLY A 271 15.73 -0.02 -24.58
N VAL A 272 15.34 0.71 -25.63
CA VAL A 272 16.09 1.90 -26.12
C VAL A 272 16.14 2.99 -25.05
N VAL A 273 15.01 3.33 -24.43
CA VAL A 273 14.95 4.35 -23.37
C VAL A 273 15.82 3.96 -22.19
N VAL A 274 15.68 2.74 -21.67
CA VAL A 274 16.43 2.27 -20.51
C VAL A 274 17.93 2.24 -20.80
N ALA A 275 18.35 1.78 -21.99
CA ALA A 275 19.75 1.80 -22.40
C ALA A 275 20.31 3.23 -22.49
N SER A 276 19.54 4.17 -23.05
CA SER A 276 19.92 5.59 -23.14
C SER A 276 20.08 6.22 -21.76
N LEU A 277 19.09 6.03 -20.86
CA LEU A 277 19.12 6.59 -19.51
C LEU A 277 20.19 5.96 -18.63
N THR A 278 20.45 4.66 -18.80
CA THR A 278 21.55 3.98 -18.09
C THR A 278 22.89 4.58 -18.50
N ARG A 279 23.08 4.84 -19.80
CA ARG A 279 24.32 5.42 -20.35
C ARG A 279 24.53 6.87 -19.94
N HIS A 280 23.51 7.71 -20.06
CA HIS A 280 23.65 9.17 -19.92
C HIS A 280 23.31 9.71 -18.53
N HIS A 281 22.49 8.98 -17.77
CA HIS A 281 21.96 9.44 -16.47
C HIS A 281 22.20 8.45 -15.34
N SER A 282 23.03 7.42 -15.54
CA SER A 282 23.30 6.36 -14.54
C SER A 282 22.04 5.72 -13.98
N ALA A 283 20.97 5.68 -14.78
CA ALA A 283 19.71 5.09 -14.39
C ALA A 283 19.91 3.60 -14.13
N TYR A 284 19.08 3.05 -13.24
CA TYR A 284 19.03 1.62 -13.03
C TYR A 284 17.58 1.15 -12.97
N LEU A 285 17.37 -0.04 -13.53
CA LEU A 285 16.07 -0.68 -13.56
C LEU A 285 15.70 -1.15 -12.15
N LEU A 286 14.49 -0.81 -11.71
CA LEU A 286 13.88 -1.32 -10.48
C LEU A 286 13.03 -2.56 -10.76
N GLY A 287 12.58 -2.77 -12.01
CA GLY A 287 11.98 -4.02 -12.45
C GLY A 287 11.08 -3.80 -13.67
N SER A 288 10.86 -4.88 -14.42
CA SER A 288 9.83 -4.97 -15.46
C SER A 288 8.93 -6.15 -15.12
N TYR A 289 7.63 -5.92 -15.00
CA TYR A 289 6.71 -6.88 -14.41
C TYR A 289 5.27 -6.70 -14.91
N PRO A 290 4.42 -7.75 -14.84
CA PRO A 290 3.04 -7.68 -15.31
C PRO A 290 2.23 -6.66 -14.52
N ARG A 291 1.40 -5.87 -15.21
CA ARG A 291 0.50 -4.91 -14.54
C ARG A 291 -0.72 -5.61 -13.95
N ALA A 292 -1.15 -5.11 -12.80
CA ALA A 292 -2.32 -5.64 -12.10
C ALA A 292 -3.66 -5.19 -12.70
N ASP A 293 -3.67 -4.18 -13.58
CA ASP A 293 -4.88 -3.63 -14.18
C ASP A 293 -5.41 -4.43 -15.38
N LEU A 294 -4.84 -5.61 -15.66
CA LEU A 294 -5.42 -6.63 -16.55
C LEU A 294 -6.91 -6.92 -16.22
N GLY A 295 -7.34 -6.71 -14.98
CA GLY A 295 -8.74 -6.84 -14.55
C GLY A 295 -9.66 -5.65 -14.88
N ARG A 296 -9.15 -4.42 -15.07
CA ARG A 296 -10.00 -3.27 -15.45
C ARG A 296 -10.44 -3.35 -16.91
N LEU A 297 -9.62 -3.92 -17.79
CA LEU A 297 -10.01 -4.20 -19.18
C LEU A 297 -11.07 -5.31 -19.31
N ALA A 298 -11.19 -6.19 -18.31
CA ALA A 298 -12.19 -7.25 -18.28
C ALA A 298 -13.55 -6.81 -17.69
N LEU A 299 -13.58 -5.71 -16.91
CA LEU A 299 -14.80 -5.15 -16.30
C LEU A 299 -15.47 -4.06 -17.15
N SER A 300 -14.90 -3.74 -18.31
CA SER A 300 -15.45 -2.79 -19.29
C SER A 300 -16.01 -3.48 -20.55
N ARG A 301 -16.44 -4.74 -20.45
CA ARG A 301 -17.19 -5.45 -21.51
C ARG A 301 -18.47 -6.03 -20.95
#